data_AF-A0A7X9DCN3-F1
#
_entry.id   AF-A0A7X9DCN3-F1
#
_cell.length_a   1.000
_cell.length_b   1.000
_cell.length_c   1.000
_cell.angle_alpha   90.00
_cell.angle_beta   90.00
_cell.angle_gamma   90.00
#
_symmetry.space_group_name_H-M   'P 1'
#
loop_
_entity.id
_entity.type
_entity.pdbx_description
1 polymer ?
#
loop_
_entity_poly.entity_id
_entity_poly.type
_entity_poly.pdbx_seq_one_letter_code
_entity_poly.pdbx_strand_id
1 'polypeptide(L)' 'MYMTDPLTVIPGVGKSIAKDLQMIGIKSISDLRDKSPEKLYQLSNEQVGKTQD' A
#
# COMPACT_ATOMS: atom_id res chain seq x y z
N MET A 1 0.45 7.81 -21.39
CA MET A 1 1.28 8.27 -20.25
C MET A 1 0.95 7.36 -19.08
N TYR A 2 1.90 6.53 -18.63
CA TYR A 2 1.68 5.72 -17.43
C TYR A 2 1.80 6.67 -16.23
N MET A 3 0.67 7.01 -15.60
CA MET A 3 0.71 7.63 -14.27
C MET A 3 1.34 6.60 -13.34
N THR A 4 2.61 6.80 -13.01
CA THR A 4 3.28 6.01 -11.98
C THR A 4 2.56 6.25 -10.67
N ASP A 5 2.00 5.21 -10.06
CA ASP A 5 1.34 5.32 -8.76
C ASP A 5 2.31 5.97 -7.76
N PRO A 6 1.90 7.00 -7.01
CA PRO A 6 2.78 7.73 -6.10
C PRO A 6 3.31 6.84 -4.96
N LEU A 7 2.73 5.65 -4.78
CA LEU A 7 3.18 4.64 -3.82
C LEU A 7 4.27 3.74 -4.39
N THR A 8 4.34 3.57 -5.72
CA THR A 8 5.37 2.73 -6.38
C THR A 8 6.75 3.38 -6.41
N VAL A 9 6.86 4.64 -5.99
CA VAL A 9 8.15 5.30 -5.73
C VAL A 9 8.83 4.74 -4.47
N ILE A 10 8.09 4.04 -3.61
CA ILE A 10 8.62 3.42 -2.39
C ILE A 10 9.31 2.11 -2.79
N PRO A 11 10.61 1.94 -2.50
CA PRO A 11 11.31 0.71 -2.81
C PRO A 11 10.66 -0.48 -2.09
N GLY A 12 10.34 -1.54 -2.84
CA GLY A 12 9.61 -2.71 -2.33
C GLY A 12 8.09 -2.62 -2.49
N VAL A 13 7.52 -1.48 -2.90
CA VAL A 13 6.08 -1.32 -3.16
C VAL A 13 5.81 -1.43 -4.66
N GLY A 14 5.36 -2.60 -5.09
CA GLY A 14 4.88 -2.82 -6.45
C GLY A 14 3.44 -2.34 -6.67
N LYS A 15 2.94 -2.44 -7.91
CA LYS A 15 1.55 -2.08 -8.28
C LYS A 15 0.50 -2.80 -7.43
N SER A 16 0.74 -4.07 -7.05
CA SER A 16 -0.17 -4.84 -6.19
C SER A 16 -0.30 -4.21 -4.80
N ILE A 17 0.83 -3.94 -4.13
CA ILE A 17 0.84 -3.28 -2.81
C ILE A 17 0.26 -1.86 -2.90
N ALA A 18 0.60 -1.10 -3.96
CA ALA A 18 0.03 0.23 -4.17
C ALA A 18 -1.51 0.20 -4.32
N LYS A 19 -2.04 -0.83 -4.98
CA LYS A 19 -3.49 -1.03 -5.10
C LYS A 19 -4.12 -1.40 -3.77
N ASP A 20 -3.44 -2.24 -3.00
CA ASP A 20 -3.85 -2.64 -1.65
C ASP A 20 -3.95 -1.47 -0.69
N LEU A 21 -2.89 -0.67 -0.65
CA LEU A 21 -2.83 0.59 0.08
C LEU A 21 -3.99 1.51 -0.32
N GLN A 22 -4.29 1.63 -1.61
CA GLN A 22 -5.44 2.41 -2.09
C GLN A 22 -6.79 1.85 -1.61
N MET A 23 -6.94 0.52 -1.54
CA MET A 23 -8.17 -0.11 -1.03
C MET A 23 -8.38 0.17 0.47
N ILE A 24 -7.31 0.25 1.25
CA ILE A 24 -7.38 0.60 2.68
C ILE A 24 -7.39 2.12 2.93
N GLY A 25 -7.53 2.92 1.87
CA GLY A 25 -7.69 4.39 1.93
C GLY A 25 -6.40 5.20 1.80
N ILE A 26 -5.24 4.57 1.61
CA ILE A 26 -3.94 5.24 1.43
C ILE A 26 -3.74 5.56 -0.05
N LYS A 27 -3.83 6.83 -0.43
CA LYS A 27 -3.66 7.25 -1.84
C LYS A 27 -2.34 7.96 -2.11
N SER A 28 -1.57 8.27 -1.08
CA SER A 28 -0.35 9.07 -1.20
C SER A 28 0.62 8.81 -0.06
N ILE A 29 1.87 9.19 -0.25
CA ILE A 29 2.94 9.03 0.76
C ILE A 29 2.61 9.83 2.02
N SER A 30 1.89 10.95 1.89
CA SER A 30 1.41 11.73 3.05
C SER A 30 0.48 10.93 3.96
N ASP A 31 -0.37 10.06 3.42
CA ASP A 31 -1.23 9.16 4.20
C ASP A 31 -0.43 8.07 4.94
N LEU A 32 0.80 7.79 4.50
CA LEU A 32 1.72 6.85 5.15
C LEU A 32 2.51 7.50 6.30
N ARG A 33 2.66 8.84 6.31
CA ARG A 33 3.58 9.54 7.23
C ARG A 33 3.25 9.34 8.71
N ASP A 34 1.97 9.16 9.04
CA ASP A 34 1.49 8.97 10.42
C ASP A 34 1.10 7.51 10.74
N LYS A 35 1.42 6.58 9.83
CA LYS A 35 1.04 5.17 9.99
C LYS A 35 2.26 4.28 10.14
N SER A 36 2.17 3.37 11.10
CA SER A 36 3.21 2.36 11.28
C SER A 36 3.21 1.39 10.09
N PRO A 37 4.37 1.12 9.47
CA PRO A 37 4.46 0.20 8.33
C PRO A 37 3.96 -1.21 8.68
N GLU A 38 4.19 -1.69 9.90
CA GLU A 38 3.68 -2.98 10.38
C GLU A 38 2.15 -3.03 10.44
N LYS A 39 1.50 -1.95 10.90
CA LYS A 39 0.03 -1.86 10.92
C LYS A 39 -0.55 -1.84 9.51
N LEU A 40 0.12 -1.15 8.58
CA LEU A 40 -0.30 -1.12 7.18
C LEU A 40 -0.18 -2.50 6.53
N TYR A 41 0.89 -3.25 6.85
CA TYR A 41 1.07 -4.61 6.40
C TYR A 41 -0.01 -5.55 6.95
N GLN A 42 -0.31 -5.45 8.25
CA GLN A 42 -1.42 -6.21 8.85
C GLN A 42 -2.76 -5.86 8.20
N LEU A 43 -3.09 -4.57 8.04
CA LEU A 43 -4.33 -4.14 7.41
C LEU A 43 -4.45 -4.61 5.94
N SER A 44 -3.34 -4.58 5.20
CA SER A 44 -3.27 -5.13 3.84
C SER A 44 -3.54 -6.64 3.84
N ASN A 45 -2.89 -7.41 4.73
CA ASN A 45 -3.15 -8.85 4.87
C ASN A 45 -4.59 -9.15 5.30
N GLU A 46 -5.18 -8.35 6.20
CA GLU A 46 -6.56 -8.51 6.67
C GLU A 46 -7.59 -8.17 5.59
N GLN A 47 -7.33 -7.17 4.75
CA GLN A 47 -8.24 -6.73 3.68
C GLN A 47 -8.17 -7.61 2.44
N VAL A 48 -7.00 -8.17 2.12
CA VAL A 48 -6.84 -9.02 0.93
C VAL A 48 -7.46 -10.39 1.11
N GLY A 49 -7.70 -10.85 2.36
CA GLY A 49 -8.36 -12.14 2.63
C GLY A 49 -7.66 -13.36 2.03
N LYS A 50 -6.47 -13.15 1.42
CA LYS A 50 -5.56 -14.15 0.91
C LYS A 50 -4.23 -13.86 1.56
N THR A 51 -3.78 -14.83 2.36
CA THR A 51 -2.40 -14.97 2.78
C THR A 51 -1.50 -14.67 1.59
N GLN A 52 -0.81 -13.54 1.64
CA GLN A 52 0.29 -13.22 0.74
C GLN A 52 1.53 -13.80 1.42
N ASP A 53 1.78 -15.09 1.16
CA ASP A 53 3.02 -15.79 1.51
C ASP A 53 4.08 -15.53 0.45
#